data_AF-A0A7W6DVT4-F1
#
_entry.id   AF-A0A7W6DVT4-F1
#
_cell.length_a   1.000
_cell.length_b   1.000
_cell.length_c   1.000
_cell.angle_alpha   90.00
_cell.angle_beta   90.00
_cell.angle_gamma   90.00
#
_symmetry.space_group_name_H-M   'P 1'
#
loop_
_entity.id
_entity.type
_entity.pdbx_description
1 polymer ?
#
loop_
_entity_poly.entity_id
_entity_poly.type
_entity_poly.pdbx_seq_one_letter_code
_entity_poly.pdbx_strand_id
1 'polypeptide(L)'
;MNSYIADLITLAGLLLTLVGAGVTAKAVILREDDAIKIGLSRYSGGTKEGNLKLPMVQNLLWSSKAAKWGLVTVGVGTLLQAVPVLFRVVF
;
A
#
# COMPACT_ATOMS: atom_id res chain seq x y z
N MET A 1 -26.31 22.00 -4.91
CA MET A 1 -25.05 21.59 -5.59
C MET A 1 -25.44 20.61 -6.68
N ASN A 2 -24.99 20.80 -7.92
CA ASN A 2 -25.43 19.95 -9.05
C ASN A 2 -24.95 18.51 -8.80
N SER A 3 -25.84 17.50 -8.83
CA SER A 3 -25.48 16.10 -8.49
C SER A 3 -24.30 15.59 -9.31
N TYR A 4 -24.24 15.98 -10.59
CA TYR A 4 -23.13 15.69 -11.49
C TYR A 4 -21.76 16.20 -11.03
N ILE A 5 -21.71 17.40 -10.41
CA ILE A 5 -20.45 17.96 -9.90
C ILE A 5 -19.99 17.16 -8.67
N ALA A 6 -20.92 16.73 -7.82
CA ALA A 6 -20.61 15.90 -6.67
C ALA A 6 -20.04 14.54 -7.10
N ASP A 7 -20.67 13.87 -8.07
CA ASP A 7 -20.21 12.57 -8.57
C ASP A 7 -18.81 12.65 -9.22
N LEU A 8 -18.53 13.71 -9.99
CA LEU A 8 -17.19 13.97 -10.55
C LEU A 8 -16.13 14.19 -9.47
N ILE A 9 -16.44 14.96 -8.42
CA ILE A 9 -15.52 15.19 -7.30
C ILE A 9 -15.27 13.89 -6.54
N THR A 10 -16.30 13.07 -6.31
CA THR A 10 -16.14 11.76 -5.67
C THR A 10 -15.26 10.84 -6.51
N LEU A 11 -15.46 10.79 -7.82
CA LEU A 11 -14.67 9.96 -8.72
C LEU A 11 -13.19 10.40 -8.76
N ALA A 12 -12.93 11.71 -8.80
CA ALA A 12 -11.59 12.26 -8.68
C ALA A 12 -10.94 11.91 -7.32
N GLY A 13 -11.69 11.98 -6.22
CA GLY A 13 -11.23 11.58 -4.88
C GLY A 13 -10.87 10.10 -4.78
N LEU A 14 -11.65 9.23 -5.42
CA LEU A 14 -11.38 7.78 -5.50
C LEU A 14 -10.12 7.49 -6.32
N LEU A 15 -9.92 8.17 -7.45
CA LEU A 15 -8.69 8.06 -8.24
C LEU A 15 -7.48 8.52 -7.45
N LEU A 16 -7.58 9.63 -6.73
CA LEU A 16 -6.50 10.14 -5.88
C LEU A 16 -6.17 9.14 -4.76
N THR A 17 -7.17 8.49 -4.18
CA THR A 17 -6.99 7.47 -3.15
C THR A 17 -6.29 6.23 -3.71
N LEU A 18 -6.64 5.78 -4.92
CA LEU A 18 -5.94 4.70 -5.62
C LEU A 18 -4.47 5.04 -5.89
N VAL A 19 -4.19 6.26 -6.35
CA VAL A 19 -2.81 6.73 -6.58
C VAL A 19 -2.04 6.81 -5.26
N GLY A 20 -2.62 7.39 -4.21
CA GLY A 20 -2.01 7.48 -2.88
C GLY A 20 -1.76 6.10 -2.26
N ALA A 21 -2.68 5.16 -2.43
CA ALA A 21 -2.49 3.76 -2.05
C ALA A 21 -1.35 3.13 -2.84
N GLY A 22 -1.25 3.34 -4.16
CA GLY A 22 -0.15 2.85 -4.98
C GLY A 22 1.23 3.39 -4.54
N VAL A 23 1.31 4.68 -4.21
CA VAL A 23 2.52 5.32 -3.66
C VAL A 23 2.88 4.73 -2.30
N THR A 24 1.90 4.57 -1.41
CA THR A 24 2.09 3.96 -0.09
C THR A 24 2.52 2.50 -0.21
N ALA A 25 1.96 1.75 -1.17
CA ALA A 25 2.37 0.38 -1.45
C ALA A 25 3.83 0.29 -1.87
N LYS A 26 4.29 1.19 -2.74
CA LYS A 26 5.70 1.24 -3.12
C LYS A 26 6.61 1.61 -1.95
N ALA A 27 6.16 2.46 -1.03
CA ALA A 27 6.95 2.86 0.14
C ALA A 27 7.01 1.78 1.23
N VAL A 28 5.92 1.01 1.41
CA VAL A 28 5.79 0.07 2.53
C VAL A 28 6.09 -1.38 2.15
N ILE A 29 5.90 -1.76 0.88
CA ILE A 29 6.40 -3.04 0.36
C ILE A 29 7.92 -2.89 0.23
N LEU A 30 8.64 -3.08 1.32
CA LEU A 30 10.06 -3.40 1.27
C LEU A 30 10.18 -4.74 0.55
N ARG A 31 10.83 -4.74 -0.61
CA ARG A 31 11.35 -6.00 -1.18
C ARG A 31 12.37 -6.53 -0.17
N GLU A 32 12.39 -7.85 0.03
CA GLU A 32 13.28 -8.50 1.01
C GLU A 32 14.75 -8.08 0.82
N ASP A 33 15.15 -7.78 -0.42
CA ASP A 33 16.48 -7.25 -0.76
C ASP A 33 16.77 -5.85 -0.15
N ASP A 34 15.79 -4.96 -0.04
CA ASP A 34 15.94 -3.64 0.59
C ASP A 34 15.90 -3.73 2.12
N ALA A 35 15.12 -4.67 2.67
CA ALA A 35 15.11 -4.94 4.11
C ALA A 35 16.47 -5.47 4.59
N ILE A 36 17.11 -6.32 3.78
CA ILE A 36 18.48 -6.78 4.00
C ILE A 36 19.47 -5.61 3.93
N LYS A 37 19.33 -4.70 2.96
CA LYS A 37 20.20 -3.52 2.82
C LYS A 37 20.09 -2.53 3.99
N ILE A 38 18.88 -2.28 4.47
CA ILE A 38 18.61 -1.37 5.60
C ILE A 38 18.99 -2.01 6.94
N GLY A 39 18.80 -3.33 7.09
CA GLY A 39 19.26 -4.08 8.28
C GLY A 39 20.78 -4.24 8.35
N LEU A 40 21.44 -4.44 7.20
CA LEU A 40 22.89 -4.55 7.09
C LEU A 40 23.64 -3.24 7.37
N SER A 41 23.01 -2.07 7.19
CA SER A 41 23.67 -0.79 7.49
C SER A 41 23.93 -0.59 8.99
N ARG A 42 23.37 -1.45 9.87
CA ARG A 42 23.63 -1.45 11.32
C ARG A 42 24.27 -2.73 11.87
N TYR A 43 24.25 -3.86 11.16
CA TYR A 43 24.87 -5.11 11.65
C TYR A 43 25.46 -5.94 10.51
N SER A 44 26.79 -6.06 10.48
CA SER A 44 27.55 -6.86 9.51
C SER A 44 27.54 -8.35 9.87
N GLY A 45 26.42 -9.04 9.64
CA GLY A 45 26.36 -10.51 9.72
C GLY A 45 26.67 -11.14 8.36
N GLY A 46 27.69 -12.00 8.27
CA GLY A 46 28.31 -12.50 7.03
C GLY A 46 27.49 -13.41 6.10
N THR A 47 26.18 -13.60 6.32
CA THR A 47 25.33 -14.45 5.47
C THR A 47 23.87 -13.96 5.43
N LYS A 48 23.25 -13.89 4.24
CA LYS A 48 21.86 -13.39 4.03
C LYS A 48 20.83 -14.08 4.94
N GLU A 49 20.93 -15.40 5.13
CA GLU A 49 20.00 -16.18 5.95
C GLU A 49 20.08 -15.88 7.45
N GLY A 50 21.25 -15.50 7.95
CA GLY A 50 21.44 -15.10 9.35
C GLY A 50 20.81 -13.74 9.66
N ASN A 51 20.89 -12.80 8.72
CA ASN A 51 20.35 -11.45 8.89
C ASN A 51 18.82 -11.40 8.77
N LEU A 52 18.22 -12.29 7.98
CA LEU A 52 16.76 -12.47 7.90
C LEU A 52 16.16 -12.99 9.23
N LYS A 53 16.97 -13.68 10.06
CA LYS A 53 16.55 -14.19 11.38
C LYS A 53 16.68 -13.16 12.50
N LEU A 54 17.22 -11.97 12.24
CA LEU A 54 17.32 -10.93 13.26
C LEU A 54 15.92 -10.48 13.68
N PRO A 55 15.62 -10.36 14.99
CA PRO A 55 14.28 -10.01 15.47
C PRO A 55 13.81 -8.65 14.94
N MET A 56 14.73 -7.72 14.71
CA MET A 56 14.44 -6.42 14.09
C MET A 56 13.98 -6.54 12.63
N VAL A 57 14.61 -7.41 11.83
CA VAL A 57 14.23 -7.65 10.43
C VAL A 57 12.90 -8.39 10.36
N GLN A 58 12.66 -9.36 11.26
CA GLN A 58 11.39 -10.09 11.34
C GLN A 58 10.22 -9.17 11.72
N ASN A 59 10.39 -8.27 12.68
CA ASN A 59 9.38 -7.26 13.01
C ASN A 59 9.07 -6.34 11.81
N LEU A 60 10.10 -5.95 11.06
CA LEU A 60 9.93 -5.15 9.84
C LEU A 60 9.15 -5.91 8.76
N LEU A 61 9.48 -7.18 8.54
CA LEU A 61 8.79 -8.06 7.59
C LEU A 61 7.32 -8.28 7.98
N TRP A 62 7.04 -8.47 9.27
CA TRP A 62 5.68 -8.64 9.76
C TRP A 62 4.86 -7.35 9.62
N SER A 63 5.45 -6.20 9.97
CA SER A 63 4.86 -4.88 9.75
C SER A 63 4.58 -4.62 8.26
N SER A 64 5.52 -4.97 7.37
CA SER A 64 5.34 -4.86 5.92
C SER A 64 4.23 -5.78 5.40
N LYS A 65 4.11 -7.01 5.90
CA LYS A 65 2.99 -7.92 5.59
C LYS A 65 1.65 -7.33 6.05
N ALA A 66 1.56 -6.84 7.28
CA ALA A 66 0.35 -6.23 7.82
C ALA A 66 -0.07 -4.99 7.01
N ALA A 67 0.89 -4.13 6.65
CA ALA A 67 0.63 -2.97 5.83
C ALA A 67 0.24 -3.32 4.39
N LYS A 68 0.80 -4.39 3.81
CA LYS A 68 0.37 -4.92 2.51
C LYS A 68 -1.10 -5.34 2.56
N TRP A 69 -1.52 -6.04 3.62
CA TRP A 69 -2.94 -6.39 3.82
C TRP A 69 -3.82 -5.15 3.97
N GLY A 70 -3.39 -4.15 4.77
CA GLY A 70 -4.10 -2.88 4.89
C GLY A 70 -4.29 -2.18 3.55
N LEU A 71 -3.26 -2.18 2.71
CA LEU A 71 -3.30 -1.60 1.37
C LEU A 71 -4.23 -2.34 0.40
N VAL A 72 -4.25 -3.68 0.44
CA VAL A 72 -5.20 -4.47 -0.34
C VAL A 72 -6.64 -4.14 0.09
N THR A 73 -6.89 -4.04 1.39
CA THR A 73 -8.21 -3.68 1.92
C THR A 73 -8.63 -2.28 1.46
N VAL A 74 -7.73 -1.30 1.50
CA VAL A 74 -8.01 0.06 1.00
C VAL A 74 -8.32 0.03 -0.49
N GLY A 75 -7.48 -0.63 -1.30
CA GLY A 75 -7.68 -0.70 -2.75
C GLY A 75 -9.01 -1.36 -3.13
N VAL A 76 -9.36 -2.48 -2.49
CA VAL A 76 -10.64 -3.16 -2.71
C VAL A 76 -11.82 -2.27 -2.27
N GLY A 77 -11.73 -1.64 -1.10
CA GLY A 77 -12.77 -0.71 -0.62
C GLY A 77 -12.98 0.47 -1.57
N THR A 78 -11.90 1.04 -2.11
CA THR A 78 -11.97 2.14 -3.09
C THR A 78 -12.61 1.68 -4.40
N LEU A 79 -12.31 0.47 -4.89
CA LEU A 79 -12.96 -0.08 -6.08
C LEU A 79 -14.46 -0.29 -5.86
N LEU A 80 -14.85 -0.83 -4.69
CA LEU A 80 -16.27 -1.01 -4.35
C LEU A 80 -17.02 0.32 -4.29
N GLN A 81 -16.39 1.39 -3.80
CA GLN A 81 -16.98 2.74 -3.79
C GLN A 81 -17.08 3.35 -5.19
N ALA A 82 -16.18 2.99 -6.12
CA ALA A 82 -16.21 3.50 -7.48
C ALA A 82 -17.37 2.94 -8.33
N VAL A 83 -17.82 1.71 -8.06
CA VAL A 83 -18.91 1.05 -8.82
C VAL A 83 -20.20 1.88 -8.87
N PRO A 84 -20.83 2.29 -7.74
CA PRO A 84 -22.08 3.05 -7.80
C PRO A 84 -21.92 4.44 -8.41
N VAL A 85 -20.76 5.08 -8.23
CA VAL A 85 -20.47 6.39 -8.81
C VAL A 85 -20.32 6.27 -10.33
N LEU A 86 -19.58 5.28 -10.81
CA LEU A 86 -19.45 4.98 -12.23
C LEU A 86 -20.81 4.64 -12.85
N PHE A 87 -21.64 3.87 -12.15
CA PHE A 87 -22.97 3.51 -12.64
C PHE A 87 -23.86 4.74 -12.84
N ARG A 88 -23.84 5.70 -11.90
CA ARG A 88 -24.60 6.96 -12.00
C ARG A 88 -24.06 7.97 -13.02
N VAL A 89 -22.77 7.92 -13.31
CA VAL A 89 -22.14 8.83 -14.29
C VAL A 89 -22.31 8.30 -15.71
N VAL A 90 -22.36 6.97 -15.89
CA VAL A 90 -22.43 6.32 -17.22
C VAL A 90 -23.88 6.04 -17.67
N PHE A 91 -24.78 5.70 -16.74
CA PHE A 91 -26.18 5.36 -17.00
C PHE A 91 -27.13 6.36 -16.34
#